data_AF-A0A6B2XDS7-F1
#
_entry.id   AF-A0A6B2XDS7-F1
#
_cell.length_a   1.000
_cell.length_b   1.000
_cell.length_c   1.000
_cell.angle_alpha   90.00
_cell.angle_beta   90.00
_cell.angle_gamma   90.00
#
_symmetry.space_group_name_H-M   'P 1'
#
loop_
_entity.id
_entity.type
_entity.pdbx_description
1 polymer ?
#
loop_
_entity_poly.entity_id
_entity_poly.type
_entity_poly.pdbx_seq_one_letter_code
_entity_poly.pdbx_strand_id
1 'polypeptide(L)'
;MDRRPRRPWRGGRHRALIEVLLLGRHMEHEHVVAGLAAAHQASALTADAVALEARKAAEGETFTEPVKPAPARPVQPQEETSGTVTFLSDWRLSHLPPDNRPLPSVAHYDQLLQRHGRTAGEKEGP
;
A
#
# COMPACT_ATOMS: atom_id res chain seq x y z
N MET A 1 -10.65 40.08 9.74
CA MET A 1 -10.20 39.09 8.74
C MET A 1 -10.13 37.73 9.43
N ASP A 2 -11.21 36.96 9.37
CA ASP A 2 -11.35 35.68 10.07
C ASP A 2 -10.88 34.54 9.13
N ARG A 3 -9.64 34.08 9.30
CA ARG A 3 -9.13 32.91 8.58
C ARG A 3 -9.68 31.66 9.23
N ARG A 4 -10.87 31.25 8.80
CA ARG A 4 -11.46 29.95 9.20
C ARG A 4 -10.47 28.83 8.86
N PRO A 5 -10.10 27.97 9.82
CA PRO A 5 -9.22 26.84 9.55
C PRO A 5 -9.94 25.88 8.59
N ARG A 6 -9.24 25.48 7.51
CA ARG A 6 -9.69 24.42 6.61
C ARG A 6 -9.86 23.15 7.43
N ARG A 7 -11.10 22.81 7.77
CA ARG A 7 -11.42 21.56 8.45
C ARG A 7 -10.84 20.42 7.62
N PRO A 8 -10.00 19.53 8.20
CA PRO A 8 -9.50 18.39 7.45
C PRO A 8 -10.70 17.48 7.17
N TRP A 9 -11.05 17.38 5.90
CA TRP A 9 -12.03 16.41 5.42
C TRP A 9 -11.56 15.02 5.85
N ARG A 10 -12.25 14.41 6.82
CA ARG A 10 -12.15 12.96 7.09
C ARG A 10 -12.87 12.24 5.94
N GLY A 11 -12.28 12.27 4.75
CA GLY A 11 -12.75 11.62 3.54
C GLY A 11 -11.89 10.39 3.27
N GLY A 12 -12.55 9.25 3.09
CA GLY A 12 -11.97 7.90 3.12
C GLY A 12 -11.05 7.55 1.95
N ARG A 13 -10.68 6.26 1.90
CA ARG A 13 -9.68 5.61 1.02
C ARG A 13 -9.65 6.09 -0.45
N HIS A 14 -10.78 6.59 -0.99
CA HIS A 14 -10.88 7.13 -2.35
C HIS A 14 -10.15 8.45 -2.56
N ARG A 15 -10.02 9.30 -1.53
CA ARG A 15 -9.34 10.60 -1.67
C ARG A 15 -7.85 10.44 -1.94
N ALA A 16 -7.19 9.54 -1.21
CA ALA A 16 -5.77 9.25 -1.43
C ALA A 16 -5.52 8.73 -2.86
N LEU A 17 -6.41 7.87 -3.38
CA LEU A 17 -6.32 7.40 -4.77
C LEU A 17 -6.48 8.54 -5.76
N ILE A 18 -7.44 9.45 -5.55
CA ILE A 18 -7.61 10.62 -6.42
C ILE A 18 -6.38 11.52 -6.38
N GLU A 19 -5.81 11.77 -5.20
CA GLU A 19 -4.60 12.60 -5.05
C GLU A 19 -3.39 12.00 -5.78
N VAL A 20 -3.19 10.67 -5.70
CA VAL A 20 -2.15 9.97 -6.46
C VAL A 20 -2.43 10.00 -7.97
N LEU A 21 -3.67 9.83 -8.41
CA LEU A 21 -4.02 9.95 -9.84
C LEU A 21 -3.77 11.37 -10.38
N LEU A 22 -4.04 12.39 -9.56
CA LEU A 22 -3.75 13.78 -9.91
C LEU A 22 -2.26 14.08 -9.91
N LEU A 23 -1.45 13.40 -9.08
CA LEU A 23 0.01 13.51 -9.11
C LEU A 23 0.57 13.13 -10.48
N GLY A 24 0.03 12.08 -11.10
CA GLY A 24 0.40 11.65 -12.46
C GLY A 24 0.07 12.65 -13.56
N ARG A 25 -0.60 13.78 -13.28
CA ARG A 25 -0.75 14.89 -14.25
C ARG A 25 0.47 15.80 -14.31
N HIS A 26 1.32 15.76 -13.30
CA HIS A 26 2.46 16.66 -13.14
C HIS A 26 3.80 15.92 -13.05
N MET A 27 3.76 14.59 -13.18
CA MET A 27 4.93 13.72 -13.10
C MET A 27 4.82 12.64 -14.15
N GLU A 28 5.96 12.23 -14.70
CA GLU A 28 6.04 11.11 -15.62
C GLU A 28 5.54 9.83 -14.95
N HIS A 29 4.84 9.00 -15.73
CA HIS A 29 4.14 7.82 -15.22
C HIS A 29 5.07 6.86 -14.48
N GLU A 30 6.28 6.65 -15.02
CA GLU A 30 7.28 5.73 -14.46
C GLU A 30 7.66 6.09 -13.01
N HIS A 31 7.81 7.38 -12.73
CA HIS A 31 8.11 7.89 -11.40
C HIS A 31 6.97 7.68 -10.41
N VAL A 32 5.73 7.84 -10.87
CA VAL A 32 4.54 7.61 -10.04
C VAL A 32 4.41 6.12 -9.70
N VAL A 33 4.69 5.23 -10.66
CA VAL A 33 4.69 3.77 -10.42
C VAL A 33 5.81 3.37 -9.46
N ALA A 34 7.02 3.90 -9.64
CA ALA A 34 8.14 3.68 -8.74
C ALA A 34 7.83 4.16 -7.32
N GLY A 35 7.24 5.36 -7.19
CA GLY A 35 6.81 5.93 -5.91
C GLY A 35 5.72 5.10 -5.23
N LEU A 36 4.77 4.57 -6.00
CA LEU A 36 3.73 3.68 -5.48
C LEU A 36 4.30 2.35 -4.97
N ALA A 37 5.24 1.76 -5.71
CA ALA A 37 5.91 0.53 -5.30
C ALA A 37 6.73 0.72 -4.02
N ALA A 38 7.49 1.82 -3.92
CA ALA A 38 8.29 2.14 -2.74
C ALA A 38 7.40 2.40 -1.50
N ALA A 39 6.34 3.18 -1.65
CA ALA A 39 5.37 3.44 -0.59
C ALA A 39 4.66 2.15 -0.12
N HIS A 40 4.37 1.23 -1.06
CA HIS A 40 3.80 -0.08 -0.74
C HIS A 40 4.76 -0.95 0.07
N GLN A 41 6.05 -1.01 -0.31
CA GLN A 41 7.08 -1.74 0.45
C GLN A 41 7.26 -1.19 1.87
N ALA A 42 7.13 0.12 2.04
CA ALA A 42 7.15 0.78 3.34
C ALA A 42 5.83 0.69 4.13
N SER A 43 4.77 0.07 3.58
CA SER A 43 3.41 0.06 4.14
C SER A 43 2.82 1.46 4.41
N ALA A 44 3.25 2.46 3.64
CA ALA A 44 2.89 3.86 3.79
C ALA A 44 1.91 4.31 2.69
N LEU A 45 0.67 3.83 2.73
CA LEU A 45 -0.35 4.07 1.68
C LEU A 45 -1.02 5.47 1.76
N THR A 46 -0.26 6.52 2.05
CA THR A 46 -0.73 7.91 2.00
C THR A 46 -0.28 8.59 0.70
N ALA A 47 -1.09 9.52 0.19
CA ALA A 47 -0.75 10.24 -1.04
C ALA A 47 0.57 11.03 -0.91
N ASP A 48 0.83 11.60 0.26
CA ASP A 48 2.07 12.34 0.54
C ASP A 48 3.31 11.42 0.50
N ALA A 49 3.21 10.19 1.00
CA ALA A 49 4.31 9.23 0.95
C ALA A 49 4.61 8.79 -0.49
N VAL A 50 3.57 8.52 -1.29
CA VAL A 50 3.72 8.23 -2.72
C VAL A 50 4.34 9.42 -3.47
N ALA A 51 3.92 10.64 -3.16
CA ALA A 51 4.47 11.85 -3.78
C ALA A 51 5.95 12.07 -3.43
N LEU A 52 6.36 11.77 -2.19
CA LEU A 52 7.76 11.86 -1.77
C LEU A 52 8.63 10.85 -2.51
N GLU A 53 8.23 9.58 -2.54
CA GLU A 53 9.00 8.53 -3.21
C GLU A 53 9.02 8.72 -4.73
N ALA A 54 7.94 9.22 -5.34
CA ALA A 54 7.91 9.53 -6.76
C ALA A 54 8.88 10.67 -7.13
N ARG A 55 8.97 11.72 -6.29
CA ARG A 55 9.92 12.83 -6.52
C ARG A 55 11.37 12.35 -6.40
N LYS A 56 11.64 11.53 -5.38
CA LYS A 56 12.96 10.90 -5.20
C LYS A 56 13.35 10.03 -6.40
N ALA A 57 12.39 9.31 -7.00
CA ALA A 57 12.64 8.57 -8.22
C ALA A 57 13.01 9.49 -9.40
N ALA A 58 12.32 10.62 -9.55
CA ALA A 58 12.58 11.59 -10.62
C ALA A 58 13.94 12.28 -10.48
N GLU A 59 14.34 12.58 -9.25
CA GLU A 59 15.66 13.10 -8.96
C GLU A 59 16.76 12.05 -9.24
N GLY A 60 16.49 10.77 -8.95
CA GLY A 60 17.40 9.67 -9.27
C GLY A 60 17.69 9.52 -10.76
N GLU A 61 16.70 9.73 -11.62
CA GLU A 61 16.90 9.68 -13.08
C GLU A 61 17.74 10.87 -13.59
N THR A 62 17.54 12.08 -13.04
CA THR A 62 18.37 13.25 -13.39
C THR A 62 19.85 13.11 -12.99
N PHE A 63 20.17 12.22 -12.05
CA PHE A 63 21.56 11.92 -11.66
C PHE A 63 22.21 10.83 -12.53
N THR A 64 21.51 10.34 -13.56
CA THR A 64 22.00 9.36 -14.54
C THR A 64 22.72 10.03 -15.71
N GLU A 65 23.50 11.09 -15.45
CA GLU A 65 24.64 11.40 -16.31
C GLU A 65 25.76 10.41 -15.96
N PRO A 66 26.48 9.82 -16.93
CA PRO A 66 27.49 8.81 -16.65
C PRO A 66 28.69 9.48 -15.95
N VAL A 67 28.64 9.54 -14.62
CA VAL A 67 29.83 9.83 -13.82
C VAL A 67 30.80 8.67 -14.04
N LYS A 68 31.80 8.93 -14.88
CA LYS A 68 33.01 8.12 -15.05
C LYS A 68 33.44 7.54 -13.69
N PRO A 69 33.61 6.22 -13.54
CA PRO A 69 33.99 5.64 -12.26
C PRO A 69 35.38 6.15 -11.87
N ALA A 70 35.44 7.02 -10.86
CA ALA A 70 36.66 7.33 -10.15
C ALA A 70 37.08 6.07 -9.35
N PRO A 71 38.40 5.78 -9.24
CA PRO A 71 38.86 4.54 -8.61
C PRO A 71 38.36 4.45 -7.17
N ALA A 72 37.79 3.29 -6.85
CA ALA A 72 37.25 2.95 -5.54
C ALA A 72 38.27 3.24 -4.43
N ARG A 73 37.94 4.22 -3.58
CA ARG A 73 38.60 4.36 -2.29
C ARG A 73 38.05 3.24 -1.39
N PRO A 74 38.90 2.45 -0.72
CA PRO A 74 38.40 1.42 0.19
C PRO A 74 37.68 2.13 1.35
N VAL A 75 36.36 2.01 1.36
CA VAL A 75 35.53 2.36 2.52
C VAL A 75 35.88 1.33 3.58
N GLN A 76 36.55 1.79 4.64
CA GLN A 76 36.81 0.99 5.82
C GLN A 76 35.47 0.52 6.38
N PRO A 77 35.35 -0.74 6.87
CA PRO A 77 34.13 -1.19 7.51
C PRO A 77 33.92 -0.33 8.76
N GLN A 78 33.01 0.63 8.65
CA GLN A 78 32.51 1.29 9.85
C GLN A 78 31.78 0.21 10.61
N GLU A 79 32.17 -0.03 11.85
CA GLU A 79 31.47 -0.91 12.77
C GLU A 79 30.11 -0.29 13.06
N GLU A 80 29.18 -0.51 12.16
CA GLU A 80 27.78 -0.15 12.32
C GLU A 80 27.27 -1.10 13.40
N THR A 81 27.11 -0.58 14.63
CA THR A 81 26.38 -1.27 15.67
C THR A 81 25.03 -1.65 15.09
N SER A 82 24.94 -2.92 14.66
CA SER A 82 23.82 -3.49 13.95
C SER A 82 22.67 -3.58 14.95
N GLY A 83 21.98 -2.44 15.13
CA GLY A 83 20.70 -2.41 15.80
C GLY A 83 19.80 -3.34 15.00
N THR A 84 19.38 -4.45 15.60
CA THR A 84 18.46 -5.40 14.97
C THR A 84 17.19 -4.65 14.57
N VAL A 85 17.11 -4.27 13.30
CA VAL A 85 15.93 -3.62 12.73
C VAL A 85 14.83 -4.66 12.73
N THR A 86 13.95 -4.57 13.73
CA THR A 86 12.78 -5.44 13.81
C THR A 86 11.68 -4.80 12.98
N PHE A 87 11.14 -5.51 11.99
CA PHE A 87 10.02 -5.00 11.22
C PHE A 87 8.84 -4.74 12.16
N LEU A 88 8.19 -3.58 11.99
CA LEU A 88 7.05 -3.19 12.81
C LEU A 88 5.92 -4.23 12.75
N SER A 89 5.79 -4.92 11.61
CA SER A 89 4.86 -6.04 11.40
C SER A 89 5.15 -7.21 12.34
N ASP A 90 6.41 -7.63 12.44
CA ASP A 90 6.83 -8.75 13.28
C ASP A 90 6.67 -8.41 14.77
N TRP A 91 7.02 -7.17 15.14
CA TRP A 91 6.78 -6.67 16.50
C TRP A 91 5.28 -6.62 16.85
N ARG A 92 4.42 -6.19 15.91
CA ARG A 92 2.96 -6.18 16.15
C ARG A 92 2.39 -7.59 16.31
N LEU A 93 2.90 -8.56 15.55
CA LEU A 93 2.46 -9.95 15.65
C LEU A 93 2.92 -10.59 16.97
N SER A 94 4.13 -10.28 17.45
CA SER A 94 4.64 -10.83 18.71
C SER A 94 3.91 -10.29 19.95
N HIS A 95 3.25 -9.14 19.83
CA HIS A 95 2.49 -8.51 20.92
C HIS A 95 0.96 -8.70 20.81
N LEU A 96 0.49 -9.54 19.88
CA LEU A 96 -0.95 -9.79 19.74
C LEU A 96 -1.45 -10.80 20.80
N PRO A 97 -2.57 -10.52 21.51
CA PRO A 97 -3.21 -11.51 22.36
C PRO A 97 -3.62 -12.75 21.55
N PRO A 98 -3.68 -13.94 22.18
CA PRO A 98 -4.18 -15.15 21.52
C PRO A 98 -5.57 -14.90 20.93
N ASP A 99 -5.74 -15.23 19.64
CA ASP A 99 -7.04 -15.11 18.99
C ASP A 99 -7.96 -16.23 19.47
N ASN A 100 -8.88 -15.89 20.37
CA ASN A 100 -9.90 -16.80 20.91
C ASN A 100 -11.25 -16.63 20.21
N ARG A 101 -11.32 -15.88 19.11
CA ARG A 101 -12.57 -15.74 18.37
C ARG A 101 -12.91 -17.08 17.73
N PRO A 102 -14.16 -17.55 17.84
CA PRO A 102 -14.58 -18.75 17.14
C PRO A 102 -14.43 -18.54 15.63
N LEU A 103 -14.06 -19.61 14.91
CA LEU A 103 -13.98 -19.58 13.46
C LEU A 103 -15.32 -19.08 12.88
N PRO A 104 -15.30 -18.16 11.91
CA PRO A 104 -16.53 -17.71 11.27
C PRO A 104 -17.22 -18.91 10.61
N SER A 105 -18.53 -19.07 10.90
CA SER A 105 -19.33 -20.12 10.26
C SER A 105 -19.73 -19.70 8.85
N VAL A 106 -19.48 -20.58 7.88
CA VAL A 106 -19.94 -20.42 6.49
C VAL A 106 -21.34 -20.99 6.24
N ALA A 107 -21.94 -21.66 7.23
CA ALA A 107 -23.24 -22.34 7.09
C ALA A 107 -24.40 -21.42 6.69
N HIS A 108 -24.30 -20.11 6.97
CA HIS A 108 -25.27 -19.12 6.50
C HIS A 108 -25.23 -18.93 4.97
N TYR A 109 -24.04 -19.04 4.37
CA TYR A 109 -23.87 -18.86 2.93
C TYR A 109 -24.30 -20.10 2.13
N ASP A 110 -24.26 -21.28 2.73
CA ASP A 110 -24.74 -22.52 2.09
C ASP A 110 -26.22 -22.46 1.70
N GLN A 111 -27.01 -21.62 2.38
CA GLN A 111 -28.42 -21.37 2.06
C GLN A 111 -28.60 -20.73 0.67
N LEU A 112 -27.59 -19.96 0.21
CA LEU A 112 -27.60 -19.33 -1.10
C LEU A 112 -27.35 -20.32 -2.23
N LEU A 113 -26.62 -21.41 -1.95
CA LEU A 113 -26.33 -22.48 -2.90
C LEU A 113 -27.53 -23.40 -3.11
N GLN A 114 -28.36 -23.58 -2.08
CA GLN A 114 -29.53 -24.45 -2.11
C GLN A 114 -30.70 -23.87 -2.94
N ARG A 115 -30.73 -22.55 -3.17
CA ARG A 115 -31.86 -21.87 -3.82
C ARG A 115 -31.87 -21.96 -5.35
N HIS A 116 -30.85 -22.53 -5.98
CA HIS A 116 -30.74 -22.63 -7.45
C HIS A 116 -31.02 -24.03 -8.01
N GLY A 117 -31.55 -24.97 -7.21
CA GLY A 117 -31.69 -26.38 -7.58
C GLY A 117 -33.10 -26.97 -7.55
N ARG A 118 -34.19 -26.19 -7.44
CA ARG A 118 -35.55 -26.76 -7.54
C ARG A 118 -36.56 -25.80 -8.16
N THR A 119 -36.41 -25.55 -9.45
CA THR A 119 -37.52 -25.41 -10.42
C THR A 119 -37.02 -25.77 -11.82
N ALA A 120 -36.46 -26.98 -11.97
CA ALA A 120 -36.32 -27.61 -13.29
C ALA A 120 -37.07 -28.94 -13.25
N GLY A 121 -38.34 -28.90 -13.68
CA GLY A 121 -39.10 -30.09 -14.07
C GLY A 121 -40.10 -30.65 -13.06
N GLU A 122 -41.09 -29.87 -12.62
CA GLU A 122 -42.37 -30.45 -12.18
C GLU A 122 -43.54 -29.63 -12.75
N LYS A 123 -43.81 -29.87 -14.04
CA LYS A 123 -45.10 -29.84 -14.75
C LYS A 123 -44.89 -30.86 -15.88
N GLU A 124 -45.64 -31.95 -16.02
CA GLU A 124 -47.09 -32.09 -16.07
C GLU A 124 -47.52 -33.51 -15.58
N GLY A 125 -48.68 -33.61 -14.93
CA GLY A 125 -49.50 -34.85 -14.92
C GLY A 125 -50.68 -34.71 -15.90
N PRO A 126 -51.64 -35.64 -16.02
CA PRO A 126 -51.89 -36.90 -15.28
C PRO A 126 -51.47 -38.19 -16.02
#